data_AF-A0A5C3KA03-F1
#
_entry.id   AF-A0A5C3KA03-F1
#
_cell.length_a   1.000
_cell.length_b   1.000
_cell.length_c   1.000
_cell.angle_alpha   90.00
_cell.angle_beta   90.00
_cell.angle_gamma   90.00
#
_symmetry.space_group_name_H-M   'P 1'
#
loop_
_entity.id
_entity.type
_entity.pdbx_description
1 polymer ?
#
loop_
_entity_poly.entity_id
_entity_poly.type
_entity_poly.pdbx_seq_one_letter_code
_entity_poly.pdbx_strand_id
1 'polypeptide(L)'
;MNTVNAATSLSPFQLHLGRSPRLIPPVVAGKTPSSPSADLALQLVHAHELLVLEAQDNLLQAKVDQARFANANCRLSPLINEGNLVLLSTGNCWHDYKSKGNGRAVK
;
A
#
# COMPACT_ATOMS: atom_id res chain seq x y z
N MET A 1 27.51 25.01 18.56
CA MET A 1 27.68 24.28 17.28
C MET A 1 26.80 24.81 16.12
N ASN A 2 26.24 26.03 16.21
CA ASN A 2 25.44 26.63 15.12
C ASN A 2 26.09 27.87 14.48
N THR A 3 27.34 28.17 14.82
CA THR A 3 28.11 29.22 14.16
C THR A 3 28.64 28.70 12.83
N VAL A 4 28.35 29.44 11.76
CA VAL A 4 28.82 29.12 10.40
C VAL A 4 30.29 29.51 10.32
N ASN A 5 31.14 28.61 9.83
CA ASN A 5 32.54 28.95 9.58
C ASN A 5 32.64 29.83 8.32
N ALA A 6 33.33 30.96 8.43
CA ALA A 6 33.48 31.93 7.34
C ALA A 6 34.17 31.34 6.10
N ALA A 7 35.09 30.39 6.26
CA ALA A 7 35.86 29.83 5.15
C ALA A 7 35.09 28.74 4.36
N THR A 8 34.26 27.95 5.05
CA THR A 8 33.53 26.83 4.43
C THR A 8 32.05 27.11 4.24
N SER A 9 31.53 28.20 4.78
CA SER A 9 30.09 28.52 4.83
C SER A 9 29.22 27.42 5.45
N LEU A 10 29.82 26.48 6.17
CA LEU A 10 29.14 25.34 6.79
C LEU A 10 29.29 25.39 8.31
N SER A 11 28.25 24.97 9.01
CA SER A 11 28.30 24.80 10.47
C SER A 11 28.88 23.43 10.86
N PRO A 12 29.50 23.30 12.05
CA PRO A 12 29.92 22.00 12.57
C PRO A 12 28.79 20.97 12.62
N PHE A 13 27.55 21.41 12.85
CA PHE A 13 26.37 20.54 12.79
C PHE A 13 26.13 19.96 11.39
N GLN A 14 26.24 20.80 10.35
CA GLN A 14 26.08 20.36 8.96
C GLN A 14 27.19 19.40 8.54
N LEU A 15 28.43 19.66 8.95
CA LEU A 15 29.55 18.77 8.67
C LEU A 15 29.40 17.40 9.34
N HIS A 16 28.82 17.36 10.54
CA HIS A 16 28.65 16.12 11.29
C HIS A 16 27.44 15.30 10.83
N LEU A 17 26.32 15.95 10.52
CA LEU A 17 25.04 15.28 10.25
C LEU A 17 24.59 15.34 8.78
N GLY A 18 25.33 16.06 7.93
CA GLY A 18 25.01 16.22 6.50
C GLY A 18 23.69 16.96 6.24
N ARG A 19 23.11 17.62 7.25
CA ARG A 19 21.82 18.32 7.18
C ARG A 19 21.88 19.62 7.98
N SER A 20 21.10 20.62 7.56
CA SER A 20 20.97 21.87 8.31
C SER A 20 20.20 21.64 9.63
N PRO A 21 20.59 22.32 10.72
CA PRO A 21 19.84 22.24 11.97
C PRO A 21 18.47 22.90 11.77
N ARG A 22 17.40 22.12 11.90
CA ARG A 22 16.03 22.66 11.95
C ARG A 22 15.79 23.16 13.37
N LEU A 23 15.89 24.47 13.57
CA LEU A 23 15.43 25.09 14.81
C LEU A 23 13.90 24.97 14.84
N ILE A 24 13.38 24.28 15.84
CA ILE A 24 11.94 24.30 16.13
C ILE A 24 11.63 25.74 16.55
N PRO A 25 10.78 26.48 15.82
CA PRO A 25 10.39 27.82 16.24
C PRO A 25 9.77 27.75 17.65
N PRO A 26 10.00 28.76 18.51
CA PRO A 26 9.38 28.79 19.82
C PRO A 26 7.86 28.64 19.65
N VAL A 27 7.25 27.72 20.42
CA VAL A 27 5.80 27.52 20.45
C VAL A 27 5.19 28.71 21.18
N VAL A 28 5.14 29.85 20.50
CA VAL A 28 4.34 30.99 20.93
C VAL A 28 2.91 30.65 20.53
N ALA A 29 1.98 30.73 21.48
CA ALA A 29 0.55 30.65 21.22
C ALA A 29 0.09 31.91 20.46
N GLY A 30 0.58 32.09 19.24
CA GLY A 30 0.08 33.07 18.31
C GLY A 30 -1.25 32.57 17.77
N LYS A 31 -2.29 33.40 17.86
CA LYS A 31 -3.53 33.17 17.09
C LYS A 31 -3.12 32.96 15.63
N THR A 32 -3.37 31.76 15.12
CA THR A 32 -3.23 31.47 13.70
C THR A 32 -4.07 32.50 12.94
N PRO A 33 -3.52 33.21 11.95
CA PRO A 33 -4.38 33.97 11.06
C PRO A 33 -5.34 32.96 10.42
N SER A 34 -6.64 33.26 10.44
CA SER A 34 -7.64 32.47 9.72
C SER A 34 -7.27 32.52 8.24
N SER A 35 -6.51 31.52 7.82
CA SER A 35 -6.01 31.39 6.47
C SER A 35 -7.09 30.68 5.65
N PRO A 36 -7.33 31.08 4.39
CA PRO A 36 -8.25 30.37 3.48
C PRO A 36 -7.88 28.89 3.29
N SER A 37 -6.73 28.46 3.80
CA SER A 37 -6.32 27.04 3.87
C SER A 37 -7.17 26.16 4.77
N ALA A 38 -7.85 26.71 5.80
CA ALA A 38 -8.66 25.89 6.71
C ALA A 38 -9.93 25.36 6.01
N ASP A 39 -10.61 26.23 5.26
CA ASP A 39 -11.80 25.85 4.48
C ASP A 39 -11.44 24.89 3.34
N LEU A 40 -10.30 25.12 2.67
CA LEU A 40 -9.78 24.19 1.65
C LEU A 40 -9.43 22.82 2.24
N ALA A 41 -8.87 22.76 3.45
CA ALA A 41 -8.57 21.50 4.12
C ALA A 41 -9.86 20.73 4.46
N LEU A 42 -10.89 21.41 4.95
CA LEU A 42 -12.19 20.80 5.22
C LEU A 42 -12.86 20.28 3.94
N GLN A 43 -12.82 21.05 2.86
CA GLN A 43 -13.34 20.62 1.56
C GLN A 43 -12.60 19.38 1.03
N LEU A 44 -11.28 19.33 1.19
CA LEU A 44 -10.47 18.19 0.78
C LEU A 44 -10.80 16.94 1.60
N VAL A 45 -10.96 17.06 2.91
CA VAL A 45 -11.37 15.94 3.77
C VAL A 45 -12.73 15.39 3.35
N HIS A 46 -13.71 16.26 3.12
CA HIS A 46 -15.03 15.83 2.64
C HIS A 46 -14.97 15.18 1.25
N ALA A 47 -14.18 15.73 0.32
CA ALA A 47 -13.98 15.13 -0.99
C ALA A 47 -13.32 13.74 -0.88
N HIS A 48 -12.36 13.58 0.03
CA HIS A 48 -11.70 12.30 0.27
C HIS A 48 -12.67 11.26 0.85
N GLU A 49 -13.53 11.64 1.80
CA GLU A 49 -14.56 10.75 2.35
C GLU A 49 -15.52 10.25 1.25
N LEU A 50 -15.97 11.14 0.37
CA LEU A 50 -16.81 10.78 -0.78
C LEU A 50 -16.11 9.81 -1.73
N LEU A 51 -14.84 10.06 -2.06
CA LEU A 51 -14.06 9.18 -2.93
C LEU A 51 -13.85 7.79 -2.30
N VAL A 52 -13.68 7.71 -0.99
CA VAL A 52 -13.57 6.43 -0.29
C VAL A 52 -14.88 5.65 -0.38
N LEU A 53 -16.03 6.31 -0.19
CA LEU A 53 -17.34 5.66 -0.33
C LEU A 53 -17.57 5.15 -1.76
N GLU A 54 -17.28 5.99 -2.76
CA GLU A 54 -17.40 5.61 -4.18
C GLU A 54 -16.46 4.43 -4.54
N ALA A 55 -15.23 4.43 -4.01
CA ALA A 55 -14.29 3.32 -4.20
C ALA A 55 -14.80 2.01 -3.57
N GLN A 56 -15.46 2.07 -2.41
CA GLN A 56 -16.06 0.90 -1.76
C GLN A 56 -17.22 0.33 -2.57
N ASP A 57 -18.11 1.19 -3.09
CA ASP A 57 -19.23 0.78 -3.94
C ASP A 57 -18.73 0.15 -5.24
N ASN A 58 -17.75 0.76 -5.90
CA ASN A 58 -17.12 0.23 -7.11
C ASN A 58 -16.46 -1.14 -6.86
N LEU A 59 -15.80 -1.30 -5.72
CA LEU A 59 -15.19 -2.57 -5.34
C LEU A 59 -16.25 -3.65 -5.09
N LEU A 60 -17.37 -3.30 -4.46
CA LEU A 60 -18.49 -4.21 -4.24
C LEU A 60 -19.08 -4.65 -5.59
N GLN A 61 -19.34 -3.71 -6.49
CA GLN A 61 -19.83 -4.01 -7.83
C GLN A 61 -18.85 -4.93 -8.59
N ALA A 62 -17.56 -4.62 -8.57
CA ALA A 62 -16.54 -5.43 -9.23
C ALA A 62 -16.52 -6.87 -8.71
N LYS A 63 -16.68 -7.09 -7.39
CA LYS A 63 -16.79 -8.43 -6.81
C LYS A 63 -18.04 -9.18 -7.27
N VAL A 64 -19.18 -8.49 -7.34
CA VAL A 64 -20.43 -9.07 -7.83
C VAL A 64 -20.27 -9.49 -9.29
N ASP A 65 -19.69 -8.63 -10.12
CA ASP A 65 -19.47 -8.92 -11.53
C ASP A 65 -18.46 -10.07 -11.71
N GLN A 66 -17.36 -10.08 -10.96
CA GLN A 66 -16.42 -11.20 -10.96
C GLN A 66 -17.12 -12.52 -10.60
N ALA A 67 -17.94 -12.54 -9.55
CA ALA A 67 -18.69 -13.73 -9.16
C ALA A 67 -19.69 -14.14 -10.26
N ARG A 68 -20.39 -13.19 -10.88
CA ARG A 68 -21.32 -13.45 -11.99
C ARG A 68 -20.61 -14.06 -13.19
N PHE A 69 -19.49 -13.49 -13.63
CA PHE A 69 -18.74 -13.99 -14.79
C PHE A 69 -18.04 -15.32 -14.49
N ALA A 70 -17.52 -15.50 -13.27
CA ALA A 70 -17.00 -16.79 -12.83
C ALA A 70 -18.10 -17.85 -12.87
N ASN A 71 -19.25 -17.57 -12.27
CA ASN A 71 -20.39 -18.50 -12.24
C ASN A 71 -20.98 -18.77 -13.62
N ALA A 72 -21.00 -17.77 -14.52
CA ALA A 72 -21.48 -17.95 -15.89
C ALA A 72 -20.64 -18.95 -16.69
N ASN A 73 -19.34 -19.04 -16.40
CA ASN A 73 -18.41 -19.95 -17.08
C ASN A 73 -18.02 -21.16 -16.22
N CYS A 74 -18.51 -21.27 -14.98
CA CYS A 74 -18.27 -22.40 -14.11
C CYS A 74 -18.94 -23.64 -14.70
N ARG A 75 -18.14 -24.63 -15.09
CA ARG A 75 -18.64 -25.98 -15.35
C ARG A 75 -19.22 -26.54 -14.05
N LEU A 76 -20.33 -27.27 -14.14
CA LEU A 76 -20.87 -28.01 -13.01
C LEU A 76 -19.76 -28.88 -12.41
N SER A 77 -19.48 -28.69 -11.11
CA SER A 77 -18.56 -29.57 -10.40
C SER A 77 -19.11 -30.99 -10.47
N PRO A 78 -18.32 -31.98 -10.90
CA PRO A 78 -18.76 -33.36 -10.89
C PRO A 78 -19.03 -33.79 -9.44
N LEU A 79 -20.13 -34.53 -9.24
CA LEU A 79 -20.40 -35.19 -7.95
C LEU A 79 -19.34 -36.26 -7.73
N ILE A 80 -18.45 -36.03 -6.75
CA ILE A 80 -17.43 -37.00 -6.34
C ILE A 80 -17.98 -37.76 -5.14
N ASN A 81 -18.24 -39.04 -5.32
CA ASN A 81 -18.68 -39.96 -4.28
C ASN A 81 -17.50 -40.76 -3.71
N GLU A 82 -17.69 -41.36 -2.54
CA GLU A 82 -16.72 -42.28 -1.95
C GLU A 82 -16.42 -43.44 -2.91
N GLY A 83 -15.14 -43.74 -3.10
CA GLY A 83 -14.67 -44.76 -4.05
C GLY A 83 -14.38 -44.25 -5.46
N ASN A 84 -14.72 -43.01 -5.81
CA ASN A 84 -14.33 -42.42 -7.09
C ASN A 84 -12.81 -42.16 -7.15
N LEU A 85 -12.19 -42.61 -8.24
CA LEU A 85 -10.79 -42.30 -8.54
C LEU A 85 -10.73 -40.95 -9.26
N VAL A 86 -10.03 -39.99 -8.66
CA VAL A 86 -9.87 -38.64 -9.22
C VAL A 86 -8.40 -38.38 -9.48
N LEU A 87 -8.07 -37.91 -10.68
CA LEU A 87 -6.70 -37.55 -11.03
C LEU A 87 -6.38 -36.16 -10.48
N LEU A 88 -5.45 -36.07 -9.54
CA LEU A 88 -4.93 -34.81 -9.04
C LEU A 88 -3.92 -34.24 -10.03
N SER A 89 -4.17 -33.01 -10.51
CA SER A 89 -3.15 -32.28 -11.26
C SER A 89 -2.05 -31.82 -10.30
N THR A 90 -0.85 -32.36 -10.47
CA THR A 90 0.34 -32.01 -9.66
C THR A 90 1.18 -30.89 -10.28
N GLY A 91 0.73 -30.29 -11.39
CA GLY A 91 1.51 -29.29 -12.13
C GLY A 91 1.88 -28.06 -11.29
N ASN A 92 0.91 -27.49 -10.56
CA ASN A 92 1.16 -26.34 -9.69
C ASN A 92 2.03 -26.73 -8.48
N CYS A 93 1.81 -27.91 -7.90
CA CYS A 93 2.65 -28.42 -6.82
C CYS A 93 4.11 -28.61 -7.27
N TRP A 94 4.32 -29.04 -8.51
CA TRP A 94 5.66 -29.22 -9.07
C TRP A 94 6.36 -27.88 -9.33
N HIS A 95 5.62 -26.87 -9.82
CA HIS A 95 6.15 -25.51 -9.93
C HIS A 95 6.53 -24.92 -8.57
N ASP A 96 5.68 -25.05 -7.56
CA ASP A 96 5.97 -24.62 -6.18
C ASP A 96 7.14 -25.39 -5.56
N TYR A 97 7.28 -26.66 -5.89
CA TYR A 97 8.39 -27.47 -5.42
C TYR A 97 9.72 -27.03 -6.02
N LYS A 98 9.74 -26.72 -7.33
CA LYS A 98 10.92 -26.21 -8.03
C LYS A 98 11.27 -24.77 -7.66
N SER A 99 10.28 -23.89 -7.47
CA SER A 99 10.49 -22.48 -7.15
C SER A 99 11.13 -22.26 -5.78
N LYS A 100 10.92 -23.20 -4.84
CA LYS A 100 11.54 -23.18 -3.50
C LYS A 100 13.07 -23.36 -3.51
N GLY A 101 13.70 -23.65 -4.65
CA GLY A 101 15.16 -23.54 -4.81
C GLY A 101 16.03 -24.52 -3.99
N ASN A 102 15.44 -25.40 -3.19
CA ASN A 102 16.14 -26.27 -2.24
C ASN A 102 16.91 -27.44 -2.90
N GLY A 103 17.11 -27.45 -4.22
CA GLY A 103 17.85 -28.49 -4.93
C GLY A 103 17.24 -29.91 -4.82
N ARG A 104 15.98 -30.03 -4.38
CA ARG A 104 15.32 -31.32 -4.11
C ARG A 104 14.78 -32.01 -5.37
N ALA A 105 14.76 -31.29 -6.50
CA ALA A 105 14.40 -31.87 -7.79
C ALA A 105 15.66 -32.41 -8.49
N VAL A 106 15.62 -33.67 -8.90
CA VAL A 106 16.66 -34.28 -9.75
C VAL A 106 16.69 -33.56 -11.11
N LYS A 107 17.89 -33.30 -11.62
CA LYS A 107 18.15 -32.60 -12.88
C LYS A 107 17.75 -33.45 -14.08
#